data_AF-A0A7X4CI70-F1
#
_entry.id   AF-A0A7X4CI70-F1
#
_cell.length_a   1.000
_cell.length_b   1.000
_cell.length_c   1.000
_cell.angle_alpha   90.00
_cell.angle_beta   90.00
_cell.angle_gamma   90.00
#
_symmetry.space_group_name_H-M   'P 1'
#
loop_
_entity.id
_entity.type
_entity.pdbx_description
1 polymer ?
#
loop_
_entity_poly.entity_id
_entity_poly.type
_entity_poly.pdbx_seq_one_letter_code
_entity_poly.pdbx_strand_id
1 'polypeptide(L)'
;MYAFRFPAVQGGRGNPHDLIGTVNTQSIPALARQPERAAEFLRLVNSRWFQEQMVQQAQMISPLVGMPLPGIQQGLNQILAETKQFYSFSFGLEGAHPFLYRQYWNEWNQFMVARELSAIQLVENLENIFTRYYGHIAA
;
A
#
# COMPACT_ATOMS: atom_id res chain seq x y z
N MET A 1 1.67 -3.19 7.71
CA MET A 1 1.45 -1.91 7.00
C MET A 1 2.77 -1.51 6.40
N TYR A 2 2.83 -1.39 5.07
CA TYR A 2 3.94 -0.72 4.39
C TYR A 2 3.44 0.68 4.07
N ALA A 3 4.08 1.72 4.62
CA ALA A 3 3.71 3.10 4.39
C ALA A 3 4.96 3.96 4.25
N PHE A 4 4.99 4.79 3.22
CA PHE A 4 6.10 5.69 2.90
C PHE A 4 5.56 7.11 2.78
N ARG A 5 6.38 8.12 3.09
CA ARG A 5 6.04 9.51 2.76
C ARG A 5 6.07 9.67 1.25
N PHE A 6 5.06 10.34 0.69
CA PHE A 6 5.12 10.75 -0.70
C PHE A 6 6.25 11.80 -0.84
N PRO A 7 7.20 11.65 -1.77
CA PRO A 7 8.32 12.60 -1.83
C PRO A 7 7.84 14.00 -2.26
N ALA A 8 8.48 15.04 -1.72
CA ALA A 8 8.37 16.36 -2.30
C ALA A 8 8.98 16.35 -3.71
N VAL A 9 8.25 16.87 -4.70
CA VAL A 9 8.74 16.98 -6.08
C VAL A 9 9.00 18.45 -6.38
N GLN A 10 10.27 18.82 -6.56
CA GLN A 10 10.65 20.20 -6.88
C GLN A 10 10.00 20.63 -8.20
N GLY A 11 9.19 21.69 -8.17
CA GLY A 11 8.44 22.17 -9.34
C GLY A 11 7.25 21.29 -9.77
N GLY A 12 6.88 20.27 -8.97
CA GLY A 12 5.78 19.35 -9.25
C GLY A 12 4.71 19.32 -8.14
N ARG A 13 3.86 18.29 -8.17
CA ARG A 13 2.73 18.10 -7.23
C ARG A 13 2.99 16.99 -6.19
N GLY A 14 4.20 16.91 -5.65
CA GLY A 14 4.51 15.98 -4.56
C GLY A 14 4.42 16.64 -3.19
N ASN A 15 3.67 16.04 -2.27
CA ASN A 15 3.47 16.56 -0.92
C ASN A 15 4.03 15.60 0.14
N PRO A 16 5.10 15.98 0.87
CA PRO A 16 5.71 15.17 1.91
C PRO A 16 4.84 14.93 3.14
N HIS A 17 3.69 15.59 3.22
CA HIS A 17 2.66 15.32 4.23
C HIS A 17 1.66 14.25 3.77
N ASP A 18 1.79 13.68 2.59
CA ASP A 18 0.94 12.57 2.15
C ASP A 18 1.63 11.23 2.41
N LEU A 19 0.84 10.20 2.70
CA LEU A 19 1.32 8.83 2.88
C LEU A 19 0.84 7.94 1.74
N ILE A 20 1.73 7.07 1.30
CA ILE A 20 1.48 6.06 0.28
C ILE A 20 1.74 4.67 0.87
N GLY A 21 0.79 3.74 0.75
CA GLY A 21 0.95 2.42 1.37
C GLY A 21 -0.20 1.44 1.22
N THR A 22 -0.03 0.25 1.80
CA THR A 22 -1.07 -0.78 1.87
C THR A 22 -1.51 -1.05 3.31
N VAL A 23 -2.80 -1.30 3.46
CA VAL A 23 -3.40 -1.82 4.69
C VAL A 23 -3.75 -3.28 4.45
N ASN A 24 -3.33 -4.16 5.36
CA ASN A 24 -3.77 -5.55 5.30
C ASN A 24 -5.26 -5.60 5.63
N THR A 25 -6.10 -5.89 4.64
CA THR A 25 -7.53 -6.09 4.82
C THR A 25 -7.83 -7.58 4.88
N GLN A 26 -8.86 -7.94 5.63
CA GLN A 26 -9.40 -9.30 5.70
C GLN A 26 -10.80 -9.28 5.09
N SER A 27 -11.10 -10.22 4.20
CA SER A 27 -12.38 -10.32 3.51
C SER A 27 -12.92 -11.75 3.58
N ILE A 28 -14.24 -11.88 3.50
CA ILE A 28 -14.93 -13.17 3.43
C ILE A 28 -15.28 -13.43 1.96
N PRO A 29 -14.82 -14.54 1.36
CA PRO A 29 -15.18 -14.88 -0.01
C PRO A 29 -16.70 -15.08 -0.16
N ALA A 30 -17.26 -14.66 -1.29
CA ALA A 30 -18.69 -14.83 -1.58
C ALA A 30 -19.16 -16.29 -1.55
N LEU A 31 -18.25 -17.23 -1.83
CA LEU A 31 -18.49 -18.68 -1.84
C LEU A 31 -18.08 -19.36 -0.52
N ALA A 32 -17.90 -18.61 0.57
CA ALA A 32 -17.56 -19.18 1.85
C ALA A 32 -18.65 -20.16 2.30
N ARG A 33 -18.25 -21.35 2.78
CA ARG A 33 -19.19 -22.38 3.27
C ARG A 33 -19.90 -21.99 4.57
N GLN A 34 -19.31 -21.08 5.36
CA GLN A 34 -19.82 -20.60 6.65
C GLN A 34 -19.57 -19.08 6.80
N PRO A 35 -20.21 -18.24 5.98
CA PRO A 35 -19.92 -16.81 5.95
C PRO A 35 -20.24 -16.09 7.27
N GLU A 36 -21.27 -16.52 7.99
CA GLU A 36 -21.67 -15.93 9.26
C GLU A 36 -20.63 -16.18 10.36
N ARG A 37 -20.12 -17.41 10.46
CA ARG A 37 -19.06 -17.76 11.42
C ARG A 37 -17.73 -17.06 11.09
N ALA A 38 -17.42 -16.92 9.80
CA ALA A 38 -16.28 -16.12 9.38
C ALA A 38 -16.45 -14.65 9.79
N ALA A 39 -17.66 -14.09 9.67
CA ALA A 39 -17.96 -12.73 10.11
C ALA A 39 -17.85 -12.57 11.64
N GLU A 40 -18.31 -13.54 12.42
CA GLU A 40 -18.13 -13.56 13.88
C GLU A 40 -16.66 -13.59 14.27
N PHE A 41 -15.86 -14.43 13.60
CA PHE A 41 -14.41 -14.47 13.82
C PHE A 41 -13.75 -13.13 13.47
N LEU A 42 -14.08 -12.52 12.33
CA LEU A 42 -13.55 -11.20 11.97
C LEU A 42 -13.98 -10.12 12.97
N ARG A 43 -15.20 -10.18 13.53
CA ARG A 43 -15.63 -9.28 14.62
C ARG A 43 -14.79 -9.45 15.87
N LEU A 44 -14.44 -10.69 16.25
CA LEU A 44 -13.57 -10.96 17.39
C LEU A 44 -12.16 -10.41 17.15
N VAL A 45 -11.58 -10.66 15.97
CA VAL A 45 -10.25 -10.15 15.60
C VAL A 45 -10.22 -8.61 15.61
N ASN A 46 -11.31 -7.96 15.21
CA ASN A 46 -11.44 -6.49 15.24
C ASN A 46 -11.98 -5.94 16.57
N SER A 47 -12.17 -6.78 17.59
CA SER A 47 -12.59 -6.31 18.91
C SER A 47 -11.48 -5.49 19.58
N ARG A 48 -11.86 -4.51 20.40
CA ARG A 48 -10.92 -3.69 21.18
C ARG A 48 -9.94 -4.54 21.98
N TRP A 49 -10.45 -5.55 22.68
CA TRP A 49 -9.64 -6.47 23.48
C TRP A 49 -8.57 -7.18 22.64
N PHE A 50 -8.95 -7.77 21.49
CA PHE A 50 -7.99 -8.50 20.65
C PHE A 50 -6.95 -7.56 20.03
N GLN A 51 -7.38 -6.37 19.61
CA GLN A 51 -6.50 -5.36 19.04
C GLN A 51 -5.48 -4.82 20.04
N GLU A 52 -5.85 -4.67 21.32
CA GLU A 52 -4.91 -4.33 22.39
C GLU A 52 -3.83 -5.40 22.55
N GLN A 53 -4.20 -6.70 22.50
CA GLN A 53 -3.23 -7.79 22.54
C GLN A 53 -2.29 -7.77 21.33
N MET A 54 -2.82 -7.53 20.14
CA MET A 54 -2.02 -7.42 18.90
C MET A 54 -1.00 -6.28 18.97
N VAL A 55 -1.39 -5.12 19.48
CA VAL A 55 -0.48 -3.97 19.64
C VAL A 55 0.61 -4.29 20.65
N GLN A 56 0.25 -4.84 21.81
CA GLN A 56 1.19 -5.07 22.90
C GLN A 56 2.16 -6.22 22.61
N GLN A 57 1.64 -7.35 22.15
CA GLN A 57 2.41 -8.59 22.03
C GLN A 57 3.07 -8.75 20.65
N ALA A 58 2.35 -8.41 19.58
CA ALA A 58 2.84 -8.59 18.21
C ALA A 58 3.49 -7.32 17.63
N GLN A 59 3.50 -6.22 18.39
CA GLN A 59 4.03 -4.91 17.96
C GLN A 59 3.44 -4.45 16.61
N MET A 60 2.14 -4.71 16.41
CA MET A 60 1.42 -4.34 15.19
C MET A 60 0.57 -3.07 15.38
N ILE A 61 0.43 -2.27 14.32
CA ILE A 61 -0.51 -1.14 14.31
C ILE A 61 -1.94 -1.67 14.24
N SER A 62 -2.79 -1.19 15.13
CA SER A 62 -4.23 -1.43 15.06
C SER A 62 -4.93 -0.42 14.14
N PRO A 63 -5.93 -0.83 13.34
CA PRO A 63 -6.79 0.10 12.61
C PRO A 63 -7.81 0.81 13.52
N LEU A 64 -7.93 0.44 14.79
CA LEU A 64 -8.89 1.06 15.71
C LEU A 64 -8.38 2.41 16.23
N VAL A 65 -9.28 3.41 16.22
CA VAL A 65 -9.00 4.75 16.75
C VAL A 65 -8.69 4.69 18.25
N GLY A 66 -7.66 5.43 18.66
CA GLY A 66 -7.25 5.56 20.06
C GLY A 66 -6.40 4.39 20.59
N MET A 67 -5.92 3.50 19.72
CA MET A 67 -4.96 2.48 20.11
C MET A 67 -3.54 3.07 20.18
N PRO A 68 -2.73 2.66 21.17
CA PRO A 68 -1.35 3.11 21.24
C PRO A 68 -0.56 2.54 20.05
N LEU A 69 0.43 3.30 19.55
CA LEU A 69 1.38 2.75 18.58
C LEU A 69 2.39 1.84 19.29
N PRO A 70 2.81 0.73 18.64
CA PRO A 70 3.90 -0.10 19.12
C PRO A 70 5.18 0.71 19.36
N GLY A 71 6.01 0.31 20.33
CA GLY A 71 7.23 1.04 20.72
C GLY A 71 8.23 1.23 19.56
N ILE A 72 8.31 0.24 18.67
CA ILE A 72 9.16 0.26 17.45
C ILE A 72 8.74 1.38 16.47
N GLN A 73 7.55 1.96 16.65
CA GLN A 73 6.97 2.94 15.74
C GLN A 73 6.72 4.31 16.37
N GLN A 74 7.34 4.64 17.49
CA GLN A 74 7.17 5.94 18.14
C GLN A 74 7.54 7.13 17.23
N GLY A 75 8.44 6.95 16.24
CA GLY A 75 8.73 7.94 15.20
C GLY A 75 7.62 8.15 14.16
N LEU A 76 6.65 7.22 14.06
CA LEU A 76 5.51 7.33 13.15
C LEU A 76 4.40 8.24 13.70
N ASN A 77 4.35 8.51 15.01
CA ASN A 77 3.32 9.38 15.58
C ASN A 77 3.31 10.76 14.94
N GLN A 78 4.48 11.39 14.83
CA GLN A 78 4.63 12.68 14.17
C GLN A 78 4.26 12.58 12.68
N ILE A 79 4.70 11.51 12.02
CA ILE A 79 4.41 11.27 10.60
C ILE A 79 2.90 11.17 10.35
N LEU A 80 2.19 10.36 11.15
CA LEU A 80 0.74 10.18 11.07
C LEU A 80 -0.02 11.45 11.43
N ALA A 81 0.40 12.17 12.48
CA ALA A 81 -0.22 13.45 12.88
C ALA A 81 -0.09 14.53 11.81
N GLU A 82 1.04 14.56 11.10
CA GLU A 82 1.29 15.47 9.99
C GLU A 82 0.68 14.97 8.66
N THR A 83 0.12 13.75 8.62
CA THR A 83 -0.42 13.19 7.39
C THR A 83 -1.74 13.86 7.03
N LYS A 84 -1.81 14.49 5.86
CA LYS A 84 -3.03 15.15 5.38
C LYS A 84 -3.94 14.20 4.60
N GLN A 85 -3.34 13.32 3.81
CA GLN A 85 -4.06 12.33 3.01
C GLN A 85 -3.29 11.01 3.00
N PHE A 86 -4.03 9.89 3.07
CA PHE A 86 -3.48 8.56 2.85
C PHE A 86 -3.97 8.03 1.49
N TYR A 87 -3.05 7.84 0.57
CA TYR A 87 -3.31 7.22 -0.71
C TYR A 87 -3.01 5.74 -0.59
N SER A 88 -4.06 4.92 -0.66
CA SER A 88 -3.87 3.48 -0.82
C SER A 88 -3.10 3.24 -2.11
N PHE A 89 -1.92 2.66 -1.99
CA PHE A 89 -1.08 2.29 -3.11
C PHE A 89 -0.70 0.84 -2.95
N SER A 90 -1.30 0.05 -3.82
CA SER A 90 -1.17 -1.39 -3.90
C SER A 90 -0.36 -1.82 -5.11
N PHE A 91 0.40 -0.90 -5.73
CA PHE A 91 1.25 -1.24 -6.87
C PHE A 91 2.32 -2.24 -6.43
N GLY A 92 2.18 -3.50 -6.84
CA GLY A 92 3.05 -4.59 -6.38
C GLY A 92 2.44 -5.55 -5.36
N LEU A 93 1.27 -5.25 -4.77
CA LEU A 93 0.74 -5.95 -3.59
C LEU A 93 -0.64 -6.60 -3.79
N GLU A 94 -1.36 -6.25 -4.86
CA GLU A 94 -2.46 -7.07 -5.36
C GLU A 94 -1.86 -8.32 -6.03
N GLY A 95 -2.44 -9.50 -5.77
CA GLY A 95 -1.84 -10.83 -5.98
C GLY A 95 -1.38 -11.24 -7.40
N ALA A 96 -1.28 -10.32 -8.35
CA ALA A 96 -0.77 -10.52 -9.71
C ALA A 96 0.47 -9.67 -10.09
N HIS A 97 1.00 -8.83 -9.19
CA HIS A 97 1.93 -7.75 -9.58
C HIS A 97 3.46 -7.98 -9.58
N PRO A 98 4.09 -9.15 -9.29
CA PRO A 98 5.55 -9.29 -9.45
C PRO A 98 6.03 -8.99 -10.88
N PHE A 99 5.22 -9.34 -11.88
CA PHE A 99 5.57 -9.14 -13.30
C PHE A 99 5.40 -7.69 -13.72
N LEU A 100 4.31 -7.04 -13.33
CA LEU A 100 4.09 -5.63 -13.64
C LEU A 100 5.17 -4.77 -12.99
N TYR A 101 5.39 -4.94 -11.68
CA TYR A 101 6.42 -4.21 -10.95
C TYR A 101 7.80 -4.40 -11.56
N ARG A 102 8.16 -5.63 -11.95
CA ARG A 102 9.42 -5.93 -12.65
C ARG A 102 9.53 -5.19 -13.98
N GLN A 103 8.46 -5.14 -14.78
CA GLN A 103 8.47 -4.42 -16.06
C GLN A 103 8.69 -2.92 -15.86
N TYR A 104 7.98 -2.28 -14.93
CA TYR A 104 8.23 -0.88 -14.57
C TYR A 104 9.66 -0.66 -14.09
N TRP A 105 10.17 -1.55 -13.24
CA TRP A 105 11.51 -1.42 -12.69
C TRP A 105 12.61 -1.60 -13.75
N ASN A 106 12.39 -2.45 -14.75
CA ASN A 106 13.32 -2.64 -15.86
C ASN A 106 13.45 -1.37 -16.71
N GLU A 107 12.32 -0.76 -17.10
CA GLU A 107 12.33 0.52 -17.84
C GLU A 107 12.99 1.63 -17.02
N TRP A 108 12.69 1.69 -15.72
CA TRP A 108 13.31 2.64 -14.80
C TRP A 108 14.83 2.46 -14.72
N ASN A 109 15.33 1.21 -14.67
CA ASN A 109 16.76 0.94 -14.68
C ASN A 109 17.44 1.29 -16.01
N GLN A 110 16.77 1.04 -17.15
CA GLN A 110 17.27 1.46 -18.45
C GLN A 110 17.40 2.99 -18.54
N PHE A 111 16.46 3.73 -17.93
CA PHE A 111 16.53 5.18 -17.84
C PHE A 111 17.59 5.68 -16.84
N MET A 112 17.51 5.27 -15.57
CA MET A 112 18.32 5.83 -14.49
C MET A 112 19.76 5.32 -14.47
N VAL A 113 19.95 4.02 -14.75
CA VAL A 113 21.24 3.34 -14.61
C VAL A 113 21.94 3.24 -15.95
N ALA A 114 21.28 2.65 -16.95
CA ALA A 114 21.87 2.43 -18.28
C ALA A 114 21.90 3.71 -19.13
N ARG A 115 21.02 4.69 -18.84
CA ARG A 115 20.84 5.94 -19.60
C ARG A 115 20.53 5.70 -21.08
N GLU A 116 19.84 4.60 -21.37
CA GLU A 116 19.48 4.15 -22.72
C GLU A 116 18.16 4.76 -23.22
N LEU A 117 17.37 5.33 -22.31
CA LEU A 117 16.08 5.93 -22.59
C LEU A 117 16.10 7.43 -22.30
N SER A 118 15.35 8.20 -23.10
CA SER A 118 14.96 9.56 -22.71
C SER A 118 13.80 9.54 -21.71
N ALA A 119 13.58 10.65 -21.00
CA ALA A 119 12.47 10.78 -20.06
C ALA A 119 11.10 10.63 -20.75
N ILE A 120 10.98 11.10 -21.99
CA ILE A 120 9.74 10.98 -22.79
C ILE A 120 9.48 9.51 -23.09
N GLN A 121 10.49 8.79 -23.59
CA GLN A 121 10.38 7.35 -23.91
C GLN A 121 10.08 6.52 -22.67
N LEU A 122 10.66 6.86 -21.52
CA LEU A 122 10.31 6.20 -20.26
C LEU A 122 8.81 6.35 -19.98
N VAL A 123 8.26 7.57 -20.01
CA VAL A 123 6.84 7.81 -19.74
C VAL A 123 5.94 7.04 -20.71
N GLU A 124 6.24 7.09 -22.01
CA GLU A 124 5.49 6.33 -23.03
C GLU A 124 5.54 4.81 -22.78
N ASN A 125 6.70 4.26 -22.42
CA ASN A 125 6.84 2.84 -22.10
C ASN A 125 6.05 2.47 -20.85
N LEU A 126 6.10 3.31 -19.80
CA LEU A 126 5.36 3.09 -18.55
C LEU A 126 3.83 3.16 -18.77
N GLU A 127 3.34 4.08 -19.59
CA GLU A 127 1.93 4.17 -19.97
C GLU A 127 1.49 2.98 -20.81
N ASN A 128 2.33 2.50 -21.73
CA ASN A 128 2.06 1.30 -22.53
C ASN A 128 1.97 0.05 -21.67
N ILE A 129 2.88 -0.12 -20.70
CA ILE A 129 2.84 -1.22 -19.73
C ILE A 129 1.55 -1.14 -18.90
N PHE A 130 1.18 0.05 -18.43
CA PHE A 130 -0.05 0.27 -17.66
C PHE A 130 -1.28 -0.15 -18.46
N THR A 131 -1.38 0.38 -19.67
CA THR A 131 -2.54 0.21 -20.56
C THR A 131 -2.70 -1.23 -21.00
N ARG A 132 -1.60 -1.94 -21.30
CA ARG A 132 -1.67 -3.38 -21.63
C ARG A 132 -2.14 -4.20 -20.44
N TYR A 133 -1.65 -3.91 -19.24
CA TYR A 133 -1.99 -4.69 -18.06
C TYR A 133 -3.45 -4.49 -17.64
N TYR A 134 -3.91 -3.24 -17.55
CA TYR A 134 -5.28 -2.94 -17.09
C TYR A 134 -6.32 -2.93 -18.21
N GLY A 135 -5.93 -2.65 -19.46
CA GLY A 135 -6.82 -2.65 -20.62
C GLY A 135 -7.31 -4.05 -21.00
N HIS A 136 -6.57 -5.11 -20.66
CA HIS A 136 -7.01 -6.49 -20.89
C HIS A 136 -7.97 -7.05 -19.82
N ILE A 137 -8.12 -6.37 -18.67
CA ILE A 137 -9.02 -6.83 -17.57
C ILE A 137 -10.47 -6.34 -17.79
N ALA A 138 -10.69 -5.40 -18.71
CA ALA A 138 -12.00 -4.81 -19.00
C ALA A 138 -12.76 -5.43 -20.20
N ALA A 139 -12.32 -6.60 -20.71
CA ALA A 139 -12.95 -7.31 -21.83
C ALA A 139 -13.58 -8.64 -21.39
#